data_AF-A0A943A4J4-F1
#
_entry.id   AF-A0A943A4J4-F1
#
_cell.length_a   1.000
_cell.length_b   1.000
_cell.length_c   1.000
_cell.angle_alpha   90.00
_cell.angle_beta   90.00
_cell.angle_gamma   90.00
#
_symmetry.space_group_name_H-M   'P 1'
#
loop_
_entity.id
_entity.type
_entity.pdbx_description
1 polymer ?
#
loop_
_entity_poly.entity_id
_entity_poly.type
_entity_poly.pdbx_seq_one_letter_code
_entity_poly.pdbx_strand_id
1 'polypeptide(L)'
;PDKTKTVTIKDVASKSEVDKGLNFDGDSGTTINKKLGGTVAIKGGAAAADLTDNNIGVVSDGTGTLNVKLSKTLTGLDSVTAGGTIINSGGLTVGGKTYVSPNGINANDQKITNVANGDVAANSKDAVNGGQLHEAKTELNKNIADTKTELNKNIGDTKAELNKNISDTKTELNKNISDTKTELNKNIGDAKTELTNKGLRFNADNNDEKTNKLGSKVTVNGDNNITTEISQTGDDTKIGLKLKKDLNVTSVTAADTVKAGTVTMGKQSDGASPANMGNYVTGLDNKAWSIDNPTIASGRAATEDQLKTVSDEVKKQGASATDFSLVANPTAGSNGDYTVDANGDVALTVQDKNHPDKTKTVTIKDV
;
A
#
# COMPACT_ATOMS: atom_id res chain seq x y z
N PRO A 1 -47.86 59.20 -167.65
CA PRO A 1 -46.53 59.22 -166.98
C PRO A 1 -46.67 58.79 -165.52
N ASP A 2 -46.07 57.66 -165.19
CA ASP A 2 -46.13 57.00 -163.89
C ASP A 2 -45.69 57.92 -162.74
N LYS A 3 -46.52 57.98 -161.69
CA LYS A 3 -46.20 58.67 -160.44
C LYS A 3 -45.43 57.70 -159.53
N THR A 4 -44.10 57.67 -159.67
CA THR A 4 -43.23 57.00 -158.70
C THR A 4 -43.16 57.84 -157.42
N LYS A 5 -43.71 57.30 -156.32
CA LYS A 5 -43.63 57.91 -154.99
C LYS A 5 -42.36 57.41 -154.31
N THR A 6 -41.32 58.24 -154.28
CA THR A 6 -40.07 57.94 -153.54
C THR A 6 -40.37 57.91 -152.05
N VAL A 7 -40.30 56.72 -151.44
CA VAL A 7 -40.27 56.56 -149.98
C VAL A 7 -38.83 56.81 -149.54
N THR A 8 -38.52 58.00 -149.04
CA THR A 8 -37.26 58.25 -148.34
C THR A 8 -37.37 57.64 -146.95
N ILE A 9 -36.73 56.50 -146.75
CA ILE A 9 -36.60 55.88 -145.43
C ILE A 9 -35.60 56.72 -144.63
N LYS A 10 -36.10 57.75 -143.91
CA LYS A 10 -35.27 58.67 -143.12
C LYS A 10 -34.84 58.10 -141.75
N ASP A 11 -35.42 56.98 -141.34
CA ASP A 11 -35.30 56.45 -139.98
C ASP A 11 -34.50 55.14 -139.89
N VAL A 12 -33.83 54.72 -140.96
CA VAL A 12 -32.90 53.58 -140.91
C VAL A 12 -31.50 54.09 -140.60
N ALA A 13 -30.98 53.69 -139.44
CA ALA A 13 -29.58 53.94 -139.08
C ALA A 13 -28.66 53.46 -140.21
N SER A 14 -27.64 54.27 -140.56
CA SER A 14 -26.71 53.89 -141.62
C SER A 14 -25.95 52.61 -141.25
N LYS A 15 -25.58 51.80 -142.25
CA LYS A 15 -24.81 50.56 -142.03
C LYS A 15 -23.53 50.82 -141.20
N SER A 16 -22.92 52.00 -141.38
CA SER A 16 -21.74 52.45 -140.62
C SER A 16 -22.04 52.65 -139.13
N GLU A 17 -23.16 53.28 -138.78
CA GLU A 17 -23.56 53.48 -137.37
C GLU A 17 -23.92 52.15 -136.68
N VAL A 18 -24.56 51.23 -137.41
CA VAL A 18 -24.85 49.86 -136.94
C VAL A 18 -23.56 49.05 -136.74
N ASP A 19 -22.54 49.28 -137.59
CA ASP A 19 -21.25 48.60 -137.50
C ASP A 19 -20.33 49.11 -136.37
N LYS A 20 -20.58 50.31 -135.82
CA LYS A 20 -19.84 50.82 -134.65
C LYS A 20 -20.06 49.97 -133.40
N GLY A 21 -21.23 49.34 -133.26
CA GLY A 21 -21.53 48.44 -132.15
C GLY A 21 -21.57 49.13 -130.77
N LEU A 22 -21.38 48.33 -129.71
CA LEU A 22 -21.25 48.79 -128.33
C LEU A 22 -19.81 48.56 -127.83
N ASN A 23 -19.29 49.55 -127.12
CA ASN A 23 -18.03 49.47 -126.40
C ASN A 23 -18.30 49.12 -124.94
N PHE A 24 -17.59 48.13 -124.40
CA PHE A 24 -17.62 47.75 -122.99
C PHE A 24 -16.22 47.90 -122.41
N ASP A 25 -16.09 48.80 -121.44
CA ASP A 25 -14.85 49.03 -120.68
C ASP A 25 -14.94 48.39 -119.30
N GLY A 26 -13.79 48.02 -118.75
CA GLY A 26 -13.64 47.58 -117.36
C GLY A 26 -12.55 48.39 -116.65
N ASP A 27 -12.37 48.15 -115.35
CA ASP A 27 -11.38 48.87 -114.53
C ASP A 27 -9.94 48.71 -115.05
N SER A 28 -9.67 47.66 -115.84
CA SER A 28 -8.41 47.42 -116.53
C SER A 28 -8.63 46.61 -117.82
N GLY A 29 -7.63 46.54 -118.68
CA GLY A 29 -7.69 45.83 -119.97
C GLY A 29 -8.03 46.74 -121.15
N THR A 30 -8.41 46.13 -122.28
CA THR A 30 -8.75 46.84 -123.52
C THR A 30 -10.25 46.86 -123.75
N THR A 31 -10.77 47.98 -124.29
CA THR A 31 -12.19 48.12 -124.66
C THR A 31 -12.66 46.98 -125.54
N ILE A 32 -13.75 46.33 -125.14
CA ILE A 32 -14.39 45.30 -125.96
C ILE A 32 -15.42 46.00 -126.85
N ASN A 33 -15.16 46.03 -128.16
CA ASN A 33 -16.16 46.43 -129.15
C ASN A 33 -16.93 45.19 -129.65
N LYS A 34 -18.26 45.22 -129.54
CA LYS A 34 -19.14 44.20 -130.16
C LYS A 34 -20.13 44.86 -131.10
N LYS A 35 -20.14 44.39 -132.35
CA LYS A 35 -21.18 44.74 -133.32
C LYS A 35 -22.57 44.35 -132.82
N LEU A 36 -23.60 45.08 -133.27
CA LEU A 36 -24.99 44.76 -132.95
C LEU A 36 -25.32 43.31 -133.39
N GLY A 37 -25.98 42.56 -132.52
CA GLY A 37 -26.27 41.13 -132.70
C GLY A 37 -25.16 40.17 -132.22
N GLY A 38 -23.99 40.68 -131.83
CA GLY A 38 -22.92 39.88 -131.20
C GLY A 38 -23.18 39.61 -129.71
N THR A 39 -22.56 38.54 -129.18
CA THR A 39 -22.66 38.19 -127.76
C THR A 39 -21.44 38.71 -126.97
N VAL A 40 -21.70 39.34 -125.82
CA VAL A 40 -20.72 39.59 -124.76
C VAL A 40 -20.90 38.50 -123.71
N ALA A 41 -19.83 37.78 -123.36
CA ALA A 41 -19.86 36.76 -122.32
C ALA A 41 -19.19 37.29 -121.04
N ILE A 42 -19.93 37.29 -119.93
CA ILE A 42 -19.43 37.66 -118.59
C ILE A 42 -19.34 36.37 -117.77
N LYS A 43 -18.14 35.96 -117.36
CA LYS A 43 -17.90 34.67 -116.69
C LYS A 43 -17.13 34.87 -115.38
N GLY A 44 -17.68 34.36 -114.28
CA GLY A 44 -17.04 34.35 -112.95
C GLY A 44 -16.28 33.05 -112.60
N GLY A 45 -16.35 32.02 -113.45
CA GLY A 45 -15.56 30.80 -113.32
C GLY A 45 -16.11 29.70 -112.41
N ALA A 46 -17.09 29.97 -111.54
CA ALA A 46 -17.74 28.97 -110.68
C ALA A 46 -18.91 28.24 -111.38
N ALA A 47 -19.27 27.05 -110.88
CA ALA A 47 -20.45 26.31 -111.35
C ALA A 47 -21.73 26.94 -110.81
N ALA A 48 -22.83 26.84 -111.56
CA ALA A 48 -24.10 27.50 -111.21
C ALA A 48 -24.69 27.05 -109.86
N ALA A 49 -24.42 25.80 -109.43
CA ALA A 49 -24.87 25.26 -108.16
C ALA A 49 -24.11 25.83 -106.94
N ASP A 50 -22.90 26.37 -107.16
CA ASP A 50 -22.04 26.94 -106.12
C ASP A 50 -22.17 28.48 -106.06
N LEU A 51 -23.11 29.06 -106.82
CA LEU A 51 -23.37 30.49 -106.84
C LEU A 51 -24.38 30.87 -105.77
N THR A 52 -24.23 32.09 -105.27
CA THR A 52 -25.19 32.70 -104.35
C THR A 52 -25.99 33.77 -105.05
N ASP A 53 -27.28 33.84 -104.70
CA ASP A 53 -28.14 34.92 -105.17
C ASP A 53 -27.97 36.18 -104.32
N ASN A 54 -28.26 37.34 -104.92
CA ASN A 54 -28.39 38.64 -104.25
C ASN A 54 -27.13 39.21 -103.55
N ASN A 55 -25.98 38.52 -103.60
CA ASN A 55 -24.74 39.00 -102.98
C ASN A 55 -23.99 40.03 -103.85
N ILE A 56 -24.33 40.15 -105.13
CA ILE A 56 -23.75 41.12 -106.06
C ILE A 56 -24.84 42.12 -106.48
N GLY A 57 -24.65 43.38 -106.11
CA GLY A 57 -25.49 44.49 -106.53
C GLY A 57 -24.87 45.26 -107.70
N VAL A 58 -25.70 45.71 -108.64
CA VAL A 58 -25.28 46.55 -109.77
C VAL A 58 -26.00 47.90 -109.68
N VAL A 59 -25.25 49.00 -109.65
CA VAL A 59 -25.78 50.35 -109.44
C VAL A 59 -25.28 51.29 -110.54
N SER A 60 -26.19 51.83 -111.35
CA SER A 60 -25.83 52.85 -112.33
C SER A 60 -25.44 54.17 -111.65
N ASP A 61 -24.39 54.82 -112.14
CA ASP A 61 -24.02 56.17 -111.73
C ASP A 61 -24.75 57.28 -112.52
N GLY A 62 -25.51 56.90 -113.55
CA GLY A 62 -26.20 57.85 -114.44
C GLY A 62 -25.30 58.53 -115.49
N THR A 63 -23.99 58.27 -115.49
CA THR A 63 -23.00 58.87 -116.39
C THR A 63 -22.36 57.87 -117.35
N GLY A 64 -22.86 56.63 -117.37
CA GLY A 64 -22.44 55.58 -118.29
C GLY A 64 -21.76 54.38 -117.62
N THR A 65 -21.62 54.38 -116.28
CA THR A 65 -21.02 53.26 -115.53
C THR A 65 -22.07 52.48 -114.76
N LEU A 66 -21.88 51.16 -114.69
CA LEU A 66 -22.60 50.28 -113.78
C LEU A 66 -21.62 49.79 -112.71
N ASN A 67 -21.77 50.28 -111.49
CA ASN A 67 -20.94 49.90 -110.35
C ASN A 67 -21.37 48.54 -109.82
N VAL A 68 -20.47 47.56 -109.86
CA VAL A 68 -20.66 46.26 -109.24
C VAL A 68 -20.19 46.33 -107.79
N LYS A 69 -21.04 45.95 -106.84
CA LYS A 69 -20.77 46.04 -105.40
C LYS A 69 -21.15 44.74 -104.72
N LEU A 70 -20.42 44.39 -103.66
CA LEU A 70 -20.84 43.34 -102.74
C LEU A 70 -21.95 43.85 -101.82
N SER A 71 -22.89 42.97 -101.49
CA SER A 71 -23.83 43.22 -100.39
C SER A 71 -23.06 43.42 -99.08
N LYS A 72 -23.54 44.32 -98.21
CA LYS A 72 -22.97 44.52 -96.87
C LYS A 72 -23.09 43.27 -95.99
N THR A 73 -24.10 42.44 -96.26
CA THR A 73 -24.33 41.16 -95.59
C THR A 73 -24.37 40.09 -96.66
N LEU A 74 -23.39 39.19 -96.64
CA LEU A 74 -23.33 38.06 -97.56
C LEU A 74 -24.12 36.90 -96.97
N THR A 75 -25.03 36.32 -97.76
CA THR A 75 -25.89 35.20 -97.33
C THR A 75 -25.77 34.02 -98.29
N GLY A 76 -26.09 32.81 -97.83
CA GLY A 76 -26.01 31.60 -98.66
C GLY A 76 -24.60 31.09 -98.93
N LEU A 77 -23.57 31.61 -98.24
CA LEU A 77 -22.20 31.10 -98.33
C LEU A 77 -22.04 29.81 -97.52
N ASP A 78 -21.39 28.81 -98.10
CA ASP A 78 -20.99 27.59 -97.36
C ASP A 78 -19.74 27.82 -96.48
N SER A 79 -18.79 28.62 -96.98
CA SER A 79 -17.57 28.94 -96.24
C SER A 79 -16.94 30.26 -96.67
N VAL A 80 -16.18 30.86 -95.75
CA VAL A 80 -15.21 31.92 -96.03
C VAL A 80 -13.82 31.40 -95.68
N THR A 81 -12.91 31.42 -96.64
CA THR A 81 -11.52 30.99 -96.46
C THR A 81 -10.57 32.16 -96.69
N ALA A 82 -9.76 32.49 -95.69
CA ALA A 82 -8.79 33.58 -95.75
C ALA A 82 -7.49 33.20 -95.03
N GLY A 83 -6.38 33.03 -95.78
CA GLY A 83 -5.05 32.81 -95.21
C GLY A 83 -4.93 31.63 -94.23
N GLY A 84 -5.69 30.55 -94.47
CA GLY A 84 -5.74 29.38 -93.58
C GLY A 84 -6.75 29.48 -92.43
N THR A 85 -7.52 30.55 -92.36
CA THR A 85 -8.72 30.68 -91.51
C THR A 85 -9.94 30.26 -92.30
N ILE A 86 -10.78 29.40 -91.73
CA ILE A 86 -12.05 28.99 -92.33
C ILE A 86 -13.18 29.28 -91.35
N ILE A 87 -14.20 29.98 -91.83
CA ILE A 87 -15.49 30.16 -91.14
C ILE A 87 -16.55 29.43 -91.96
N ASN A 88 -17.21 28.45 -91.36
CA ASN A 88 -18.28 27.68 -91.98
C ASN A 88 -19.27 27.17 -90.92
N SER A 89 -20.17 26.25 -91.30
CA SER A 89 -21.14 25.63 -90.38
C SER A 89 -20.50 24.84 -89.22
N GLY A 90 -19.24 24.42 -89.37
CA GLY A 90 -18.45 23.78 -88.32
C GLY A 90 -17.83 24.75 -87.31
N GLY A 91 -17.85 26.06 -87.59
CA GLY A 91 -17.34 27.12 -86.71
C GLY A 91 -16.10 27.83 -87.27
N LEU A 92 -15.12 28.12 -86.40
CA LEU A 92 -13.88 28.83 -86.74
C LEU A 92 -12.68 27.88 -86.65
N THR A 93 -11.99 27.73 -87.77
CA THR A 93 -10.70 27.03 -87.83
C THR A 93 -9.58 27.99 -88.23
N VAL A 94 -8.38 27.79 -87.67
CA VAL A 94 -7.16 28.54 -87.99
C VAL A 94 -6.02 27.54 -88.12
N GLY A 95 -5.35 27.52 -89.28
CA GLY A 95 -4.21 26.62 -89.53
C GLY A 95 -4.58 25.14 -89.41
N GLY A 96 -5.81 24.78 -89.82
CA GLY A 96 -6.34 23.42 -89.75
C GLY A 96 -6.81 22.98 -88.35
N LYS A 97 -6.72 23.84 -87.33
CA LYS A 97 -7.22 23.56 -85.97
C LYS A 97 -8.56 24.23 -85.74
N THR A 98 -9.51 23.53 -85.14
CA THR A 98 -10.82 24.09 -84.75
C THR A 98 -10.70 24.77 -83.40
N TYR A 99 -11.09 26.05 -83.31
CA TYR A 99 -11.06 26.85 -82.08
C TYR A 99 -12.44 27.12 -81.50
N VAL A 100 -13.43 27.35 -82.37
CA VAL A 100 -14.83 27.54 -81.99
C VAL A 100 -15.67 26.59 -82.81
N SER A 101 -16.59 25.88 -82.16
CA SER A 101 -17.53 24.95 -82.80
C SER A 101 -18.90 25.07 -82.13
N PRO A 102 -19.95 24.44 -82.69
CA PRO A 102 -21.25 24.32 -82.01
C PRO A 102 -21.17 23.67 -80.62
N ASN A 103 -20.11 22.93 -80.32
CA ASN A 103 -19.89 22.26 -79.04
C ASN A 103 -19.06 23.09 -78.04
N GLY A 104 -18.64 24.31 -78.39
CA GLY A 104 -17.86 25.20 -77.53
C GLY A 104 -16.47 25.52 -78.06
N ILE A 105 -15.58 25.90 -77.15
CA ILE A 105 -14.24 26.42 -77.43
C ILE A 105 -13.18 25.35 -77.17
N ASN A 106 -12.23 25.19 -78.09
CA ASN A 106 -11.04 24.36 -77.90
C ASN A 106 -9.78 25.24 -77.94
N ALA A 107 -9.05 25.30 -76.82
CA ALA A 107 -7.81 26.07 -76.71
C ALA A 107 -6.60 25.38 -77.38
N ASN A 108 -6.74 24.14 -77.84
CA ASN A 108 -5.70 23.35 -78.52
C ASN A 108 -4.38 23.29 -77.71
N ASP A 109 -4.48 22.93 -76.43
CA ASP A 109 -3.37 22.84 -75.45
C ASP A 109 -2.61 24.15 -75.19
N GLN A 110 -3.18 25.28 -75.60
CA GLN A 110 -2.61 26.60 -75.35
C GLN A 110 -3.19 27.21 -74.07
N LYS A 111 -2.41 28.09 -73.45
CA LYS A 111 -2.89 28.92 -72.33
C LYS A 111 -3.92 29.93 -72.84
N ILE A 112 -5.02 30.05 -72.12
CA ILE A 112 -5.96 31.18 -72.24
C ILE A 112 -5.46 32.26 -71.26
N THR A 113 -5.00 33.38 -71.80
CA THR A 113 -4.44 34.48 -71.00
C THR A 113 -5.44 35.63 -70.88
N ASN A 114 -5.17 36.56 -69.94
CA ASN A 114 -6.01 37.73 -69.68
C ASN A 114 -7.46 37.41 -69.28
N VAL A 115 -7.65 36.29 -68.57
CA VAL A 115 -8.93 35.92 -67.96
C VAL A 115 -9.08 36.74 -66.68
N ALA A 116 -10.09 37.62 -66.64
CA ALA A 116 -10.47 38.35 -65.43
C ALA A 116 -10.84 37.38 -64.30
N ASN A 117 -10.88 37.85 -63.05
CA ASN A 117 -11.36 37.00 -61.96
C ASN A 117 -12.80 36.59 -62.23
N GLY A 118 -13.05 35.28 -62.22
CA GLY A 118 -14.41 34.75 -62.28
C GLY A 118 -15.10 34.84 -60.93
N ASP A 119 -16.42 34.94 -60.89
CA ASP A 119 -17.13 34.91 -59.61
C ASP A 119 -17.03 33.52 -58.98
N VAL A 120 -16.52 33.42 -57.75
CA VAL A 120 -16.41 32.14 -57.02
C VAL A 120 -17.64 31.96 -56.12
N ALA A 121 -18.75 31.58 -56.74
CA ALA A 121 -20.02 31.29 -56.08
C ALA A 121 -20.53 29.88 -56.44
N ALA A 122 -21.38 29.30 -55.60
CA ALA A 122 -21.81 27.90 -55.71
C ALA A 122 -22.33 27.45 -57.09
N ASN A 123 -22.89 28.37 -57.88
CA ASN A 123 -23.44 28.07 -59.21
C ASN A 123 -22.75 28.83 -60.35
N SER A 124 -21.61 29.47 -60.08
CA SER A 124 -20.88 30.23 -61.10
C SER A 124 -20.42 29.33 -62.25
N LYS A 125 -20.41 29.92 -63.45
CA LYS A 125 -19.92 29.29 -64.70
C LYS A 125 -18.73 30.05 -65.28
N ASP A 126 -18.19 31.00 -64.52
CA ASP A 126 -17.03 31.77 -64.93
C ASP A 126 -15.77 30.91 -64.90
N ALA A 127 -14.85 31.20 -65.81
CA ALA A 127 -13.52 30.62 -65.76
C ALA A 127 -12.74 31.22 -64.58
N VAL A 128 -12.09 30.38 -63.78
CA VAL A 128 -11.18 30.82 -62.73
C VAL A 128 -9.77 30.97 -63.30
N ASN A 129 -9.07 32.02 -62.90
CA ASN A 129 -7.68 32.23 -63.29
C ASN A 129 -6.69 31.73 -62.23
N GLY A 130 -5.40 31.73 -62.58
CA GLY A 130 -4.35 31.26 -61.68
C GLY A 130 -4.19 32.06 -60.38
N GLY A 131 -4.58 33.34 -60.37
CA GLY A 131 -4.54 34.19 -59.17
C GLY A 131 -5.52 33.69 -58.11
N GLN A 132 -6.76 33.41 -58.51
CA GLN A 132 -7.79 32.88 -57.62
C GLN A 132 -7.41 31.50 -57.03
N LEU A 133 -6.84 30.62 -57.85
CA LEU A 133 -6.35 29.32 -57.38
C LEU A 133 -5.16 29.48 -56.40
N HIS A 134 -4.29 30.46 -56.64
CA HIS A 134 -3.17 30.76 -55.76
C HIS A 134 -3.62 31.30 -54.39
N GLU A 135 -4.62 32.18 -54.37
CA GLU A 135 -5.24 32.68 -53.14
C GLU A 135 -5.84 31.54 -52.31
N ALA A 136 -6.63 30.66 -52.93
CA ALA A 136 -7.19 29.49 -52.26
C ALA A 136 -6.11 28.56 -51.68
N LYS A 137 -5.01 28.34 -52.43
CA LYS A 137 -3.85 27.56 -51.96
C LYS A 137 -3.16 28.23 -50.76
N THR A 138 -3.06 29.55 -50.78
CA THR A 138 -2.44 30.33 -49.70
C THR A 138 -3.26 30.24 -48.42
N GLU A 139 -4.57 30.41 -48.52
CA GLU A 139 -5.48 30.27 -47.38
C GLU A 139 -5.49 28.85 -46.81
N LEU A 140 -5.49 27.83 -47.67
CA LEU A 140 -5.36 26.44 -47.24
C LEU A 140 -4.05 26.19 -46.46
N ASN A 141 -2.92 26.68 -46.97
CA ASN A 141 -1.63 26.52 -46.29
C ASN A 141 -1.60 27.24 -44.93
N LYS A 142 -2.24 28.41 -44.83
CA LYS A 142 -2.40 29.13 -43.57
C LYS A 142 -3.21 28.31 -42.56
N ASN A 143 -4.36 27.78 -42.97
CA ASN A 143 -5.19 26.93 -42.11
C ASN A 143 -4.43 25.69 -41.58
N ILE A 144 -3.60 25.08 -42.42
CA ILE A 144 -2.73 23.97 -42.01
C ILE A 144 -1.70 24.42 -40.97
N ALA A 145 -1.06 25.58 -41.16
CA ALA A 145 -0.08 26.12 -40.23
C ALA A 145 -0.70 26.49 -38.87
N ASP A 146 -1.87 27.13 -38.89
CA ASP A 146 -2.62 27.50 -37.68
C ASP A 146 -3.04 26.25 -36.91
N THR A 147 -3.59 25.24 -37.61
CA THR A 147 -3.95 23.94 -37.02
C THR A 147 -2.75 23.26 -36.38
N LYS A 148 -1.59 23.25 -37.07
CA LYS A 148 -0.35 22.66 -36.53
C LYS A 148 0.12 23.37 -35.27
N THR A 149 0.00 24.70 -35.23
CA THR A 149 0.38 25.52 -34.07
C THR A 149 -0.51 25.20 -32.87
N GLU A 150 -1.83 25.15 -33.07
CA GLU A 150 -2.79 24.83 -32.00
C GLU A 150 -2.61 23.40 -31.47
N LEU A 151 -2.37 22.42 -32.34
CA LEU A 151 -2.08 21.06 -31.92
C LEU A 151 -0.80 20.98 -31.07
N ASN A 152 0.27 21.67 -31.47
CA ASN A 152 1.52 21.70 -30.70
C ASN A 152 1.34 22.37 -29.33
N LYS A 153 0.52 23.41 -29.25
CA LYS A 153 0.18 24.06 -27.99
C LYS A 153 -0.58 23.10 -27.07
N ASN A 154 -1.62 22.43 -27.57
CA ASN A 154 -2.40 21.45 -26.81
C ASN A 154 -1.54 20.27 -26.30
N ILE A 155 -0.59 19.81 -27.11
CA ILE A 155 0.40 18.80 -26.69
C ILE A 155 1.28 19.35 -25.55
N GLY A 156 1.75 20.60 -25.67
CA GLY A 156 2.55 21.29 -24.65
C GLY A 156 1.80 21.41 -23.32
N ASP A 157 0.56 21.90 -23.36
CA ASP A 157 -0.30 22.08 -22.19
C ASP A 157 -0.60 20.74 -21.50
N THR A 158 -0.94 19.71 -22.29
CA THR A 158 -1.16 18.34 -21.77
C THR A 158 0.10 17.79 -21.09
N LYS A 159 1.28 18.00 -21.68
CA LYS A 159 2.55 17.55 -21.10
C LYS A 159 2.86 18.27 -19.79
N ALA A 160 2.59 19.58 -19.72
CA ALA A 160 2.80 20.37 -18.51
C ALA A 160 1.89 19.88 -17.37
N GLU A 161 0.62 19.64 -17.66
CA GLU A 161 -0.36 19.15 -16.68
C GLU A 161 -0.02 17.73 -16.18
N LEU A 162 0.38 16.81 -17.09
CA LEU A 162 0.84 15.48 -16.70
C LEU A 162 2.07 15.53 -15.79
N ASN A 163 3.06 16.39 -16.12
CA ASN A 163 4.26 16.54 -15.28
C ASN A 163 3.93 17.09 -13.89
N LYS A 164 3.00 18.05 -13.82
CA LYS A 164 2.51 18.59 -12.54
C LYS A 164 1.84 17.50 -11.71
N ASN A 165 0.92 16.73 -12.30
CA ASN A 165 0.23 15.63 -11.60
C ASN A 165 1.20 14.56 -11.10
N ILE A 166 2.25 14.22 -11.88
CA ILE A 166 3.32 13.32 -11.44
C ILE A 166 4.09 13.90 -10.25
N SER A 167 4.44 15.19 -10.30
CA SER A 167 5.17 15.87 -9.22
C SER A 167 4.37 15.94 -7.93
N ASP A 168 3.08 16.29 -8.03
CA ASP A 168 2.16 16.38 -6.90
C ASP A 168 1.96 15.00 -6.26
N THR A 169 1.72 13.96 -7.08
CA THR A 169 1.61 12.56 -6.61
C THR A 169 2.89 12.09 -5.92
N LYS A 170 4.07 12.40 -6.48
CA LYS A 170 5.36 12.05 -5.89
C LYS A 170 5.56 12.73 -4.54
N THR A 171 5.16 13.99 -4.42
CA THR A 171 5.26 14.76 -3.19
C THR A 171 4.37 14.16 -2.10
N GLU A 172 3.13 13.85 -2.43
CA GLU A 172 2.17 13.24 -1.50
C GLU A 172 2.61 11.84 -1.05
N LEU A 173 3.10 11.00 -1.96
CA LEU A 173 3.65 9.68 -1.62
C LEU A 173 4.85 9.79 -0.67
N ASN A 174 5.79 10.71 -0.95
CA ASN A 174 6.95 10.92 -0.08
C ASN A 174 6.55 11.39 1.32
N LYS A 175 5.55 12.27 1.40
CA LYS A 175 4.99 12.72 2.68
C LYS A 175 4.38 11.54 3.46
N ASN A 176 3.52 10.75 2.82
CA ASN A 176 2.89 9.59 3.45
C ASN A 176 3.93 8.55 3.95
N ILE A 177 4.99 8.32 3.17
CA ILE A 177 6.11 7.46 3.59
C ILE A 177 6.82 8.05 4.82
N SER A 178 7.09 9.35 4.81
CA SER A 178 7.75 10.05 5.93
C SER A 178 6.91 10.01 7.21
N ASP A 179 5.61 10.28 7.09
CA ASP A 179 4.67 10.28 8.20
C ASP A 179 4.55 8.87 8.79
N THR A 180 4.37 7.85 7.93
CA THR A 180 4.33 6.43 8.34
C THR A 180 5.62 6.00 9.03
N LYS A 181 6.79 6.41 8.49
CA LYS A 181 8.09 6.10 9.09
C LYS A 181 8.24 6.72 10.48
N THR A 182 7.77 7.96 10.63
CA THR A 182 7.81 8.69 11.91
C THR A 182 6.94 7.99 12.95
N GLU A 183 5.72 7.63 12.58
CA GLU A 183 4.76 6.95 13.46
C GLU A 183 5.27 5.55 13.87
N LEU A 184 5.80 4.76 12.93
CA LEU A 184 6.39 3.46 13.24
C LEU A 184 7.59 3.59 14.19
N ASN A 185 8.49 4.54 13.95
CA ASN A 185 9.63 4.76 14.83
C ASN A 185 9.20 5.18 16.25
N LYS A 186 8.16 6.02 16.35
CA LYS A 186 7.57 6.38 17.63
C LYS A 186 6.99 5.16 18.35
N ASN A 187 6.17 4.36 17.67
CA ASN A 187 5.56 3.16 18.25
C ASN A 187 6.61 2.13 18.69
N ILE A 188 7.67 1.93 17.91
CA ILE A 188 8.82 1.09 18.30
C ILE A 188 9.52 1.66 19.54
N GLY A 189 9.75 2.98 19.58
CA GLY A 189 10.36 3.67 20.72
C GLY A 189 9.52 3.55 21.99
N ASP A 190 8.22 3.75 21.88
CA ASP A 190 7.25 3.63 22.98
C ASP A 190 7.23 2.18 23.51
N ALA A 191 7.09 1.19 22.63
CA ALA A 191 7.10 -0.23 23.00
C ALA A 191 8.43 -0.66 23.64
N LYS A 192 9.57 -0.19 23.11
CA LYS A 192 10.90 -0.45 23.70
C LYS A 192 11.01 0.15 25.09
N THR A 193 10.53 1.37 25.28
CA THR A 193 10.52 2.06 26.57
C THR A 193 9.65 1.32 27.58
N GLU A 194 8.46 0.90 27.16
CA GLU A 194 7.55 0.13 27.99
C GLU A 194 8.16 -1.22 28.40
N LEU A 195 8.72 -1.99 27.46
CA LEU A 195 9.34 -3.28 27.75
C LEU A 195 10.59 -3.17 28.65
N THR A 196 11.35 -2.07 28.53
CA THR A 196 12.56 -1.85 29.34
C THR A 196 12.21 -1.38 30.76
N ASN A 197 11.11 -0.66 30.92
CA ASN A 197 10.71 -0.08 32.20
C ASN A 197 9.70 -0.96 32.97
N LYS A 198 8.84 -1.70 32.26
CA LYS A 198 8.00 -2.75 32.85
C LYS A 198 8.81 -4.03 32.99
N GLY A 199 8.44 -4.82 33.98
CA GLY A 199 9.10 -6.07 34.33
C GLY A 199 8.23 -6.84 35.31
N LEU A 200 8.78 -7.88 35.93
CA LEU A 200 8.05 -8.65 36.94
C LEU A 200 7.97 -7.84 38.24
N ARG A 201 6.76 -7.59 38.72
CA ARG A 201 6.49 -6.93 40.00
C ARG A 201 6.24 -7.99 41.07
N PHE A 202 6.94 -7.87 42.19
CA PHE A 202 6.77 -8.72 43.36
C PHE A 202 6.42 -7.85 44.57
N ASN A 203 5.42 -8.26 45.33
CA ASN A 203 5.15 -7.72 46.66
C ASN A 203 5.71 -8.71 47.68
N ALA A 204 6.37 -8.19 48.72
CA ALA A 204 6.79 -8.98 49.87
C ALA A 204 5.75 -8.90 51.00
N ASP A 205 5.87 -9.78 51.99
CA ASP A 205 4.97 -9.86 53.15
C ASP A 205 4.99 -8.61 54.03
N ASN A 206 6.00 -7.74 53.85
CA ASN A 206 6.09 -6.42 54.49
C ASN A 206 5.43 -5.31 53.66
N ASN A 207 4.66 -5.65 52.63
CA ASN A 207 4.03 -4.76 51.64
C ASN A 207 5.00 -3.95 50.76
N ASP A 208 6.31 -4.21 50.81
CA ASP A 208 7.24 -3.58 49.87
C ASP A 208 7.06 -4.16 48.47
N GLU A 209 7.14 -3.30 47.45
CA GLU A 209 7.04 -3.69 46.05
C GLU A 209 8.37 -3.49 45.32
N LYS A 210 8.77 -4.49 44.53
CA LYS A 210 9.93 -4.39 43.66
C LYS A 210 9.57 -4.76 42.22
N THR A 211 9.92 -3.87 41.29
CA THR A 211 9.91 -4.18 39.85
C THR A 211 11.30 -4.68 39.43
N ASN A 212 11.37 -5.92 38.94
CA ASN A 212 12.55 -6.46 38.27
C ASN A 212 12.41 -6.25 36.77
N LYS A 213 13.23 -5.37 36.20
CA LYS A 213 13.23 -5.08 34.75
C LYS A 213 13.52 -6.35 33.96
N LEU A 214 12.94 -6.46 32.77
CA LEU A 214 13.17 -7.61 31.89
C LEU A 214 14.68 -7.78 31.60
N GLY A 215 15.17 -9.01 31.64
CA GLY A 215 16.61 -9.32 31.52
C GLY A 215 17.42 -9.17 32.82
N SER A 216 16.84 -8.63 33.90
CA SER A 216 17.49 -8.62 35.22
C SER A 216 17.39 -9.99 35.90
N LYS A 217 18.42 -10.37 36.65
CA LYS A 217 18.43 -11.63 37.41
C LYS A 217 17.68 -11.47 38.74
N VAL A 218 16.64 -12.27 38.95
CA VAL A 218 16.04 -12.49 40.27
C VAL A 218 16.78 -13.64 40.93
N THR A 219 17.24 -13.44 42.17
CA THR A 219 17.95 -14.47 42.92
C THR A 219 17.07 -14.97 44.06
N VAL A 220 16.88 -16.28 44.13
CA VAL A 220 16.18 -16.96 45.24
C VAL A 220 17.20 -17.82 45.96
N ASN A 221 17.68 -17.33 47.10
CA ASN A 221 18.68 -18.01 47.91
C ASN A 221 18.00 -18.81 49.02
N GLY A 222 18.47 -20.03 49.23
CA GLY A 222 18.27 -20.73 50.49
C GLY A 222 19.18 -20.17 51.58
N ASP A 223 19.11 -20.77 52.76
CA ASP A 223 19.94 -20.45 53.92
C ASP A 223 20.58 -21.72 54.51
N ASN A 224 20.90 -21.70 55.80
CA ASN A 224 21.43 -22.87 56.49
C ASN A 224 20.43 -24.03 56.55
N ASN A 225 19.12 -23.78 56.45
CA ASN A 225 18.04 -24.76 56.60
C ASN A 225 17.30 -25.06 55.29
N ILE A 226 17.28 -24.12 54.35
CA ILE A 226 16.58 -24.23 53.08
C ILE A 226 17.60 -24.32 51.94
N THR A 227 17.38 -25.23 51.00
CA THR A 227 18.05 -25.22 49.69
C THR A 227 17.07 -24.78 48.61
N THR A 228 17.59 -24.02 47.64
CA THR A 228 16.86 -23.64 46.43
C THR A 228 17.41 -24.42 45.25
N GLU A 229 16.54 -24.92 44.39
CA GLU A 229 16.92 -25.57 43.13
C GLU A 229 16.05 -25.01 41.99
N ILE A 230 16.62 -24.96 40.80
CA ILE A 230 15.89 -24.59 39.59
C ILE A 230 15.78 -25.82 38.72
N SER A 231 14.58 -26.07 38.20
CA SER A 231 14.32 -27.03 37.14
C SER A 231 13.48 -26.35 36.07
N GLN A 232 13.73 -26.67 34.80
CA GLN A 232 13.00 -26.11 33.67
C GLN A 232 12.47 -27.24 32.79
N THR A 233 11.24 -27.13 32.31
CA THR A 233 10.65 -28.09 31.36
C THR A 233 9.91 -27.29 30.29
N GLY A 234 10.45 -27.26 29.07
CA GLY A 234 10.00 -26.31 28.05
C GLY A 234 10.32 -24.86 28.45
N ASP A 235 9.38 -23.95 28.27
CA ASP A 235 9.53 -22.53 28.65
C ASP A 235 9.25 -22.27 30.13
N ASP A 236 8.65 -23.23 30.85
CA ASP A 236 8.24 -23.08 32.24
C ASP A 236 9.40 -23.37 33.21
N THR A 237 9.68 -22.41 34.09
CA THR A 237 10.68 -22.54 35.16
C THR A 237 10.00 -22.85 36.49
N LYS A 238 10.47 -23.91 37.16
CA LYS A 238 10.10 -24.24 38.54
C LYS A 238 11.27 -23.97 39.49
N ILE A 239 11.03 -23.15 40.49
CA ILE A 239 11.94 -22.92 41.62
C ILE A 239 11.47 -23.80 42.78
N GLY A 240 12.26 -24.83 43.09
CA GLY A 240 12.03 -25.70 44.24
C GLY A 240 12.63 -25.10 45.51
N LEU A 241 11.86 -25.09 46.60
CA LEU A 241 12.30 -24.76 47.95
C LEU A 241 12.24 -26.05 48.78
N LYS A 242 13.39 -26.50 49.30
CA LYS A 242 13.49 -27.75 50.07
C LYS A 242 14.13 -27.50 51.43
N LEU A 243 13.59 -28.14 52.46
CA LEU A 243 14.27 -28.22 53.76
C LEU A 243 15.46 -29.19 53.65
N LYS A 244 16.55 -28.85 54.35
CA LYS A 244 17.67 -29.77 54.54
C LYS A 244 17.27 -30.89 55.50
N LYS A 245 17.95 -32.03 55.38
CA LYS A 245 17.71 -33.20 56.23
C LYS A 245 18.01 -32.91 57.69
N ASP A 246 19.06 -32.12 57.94
CA ASP A 246 19.43 -31.62 59.25
C ASP A 246 19.13 -30.13 59.31
N LEU A 247 18.41 -29.70 60.35
CA LEU A 247 18.08 -28.30 60.58
C LEU A 247 19.05 -27.70 61.60
N ASN A 248 19.69 -26.61 61.22
CA ASN A 248 20.48 -25.76 62.09
C ASN A 248 19.56 -24.76 62.81
N VAL A 249 19.17 -25.10 64.04
CA VAL A 249 18.28 -24.31 64.89
C VAL A 249 18.89 -24.13 66.28
N THR A 250 18.78 -22.93 66.84
CA THR A 250 19.26 -22.64 68.20
C THR A 250 18.29 -23.13 69.27
N SER A 251 16.99 -23.04 68.99
CA SER A 251 15.93 -23.53 69.85
C SER A 251 14.76 -24.02 69.02
N VAL A 252 13.98 -24.92 69.62
CA VAL A 252 12.71 -25.38 69.07
C VAL A 252 11.62 -25.02 70.08
N THR A 253 10.68 -24.18 69.65
CA THR A 253 9.47 -23.90 70.41
C THR A 253 8.34 -24.71 69.82
N ALA A 254 7.91 -25.76 70.52
CA ALA A 254 6.72 -26.51 70.18
C ALA A 254 5.57 -26.05 71.10
N ALA A 255 4.36 -25.92 70.56
CA ALA A 255 3.19 -25.55 71.36
C ALA A 255 2.86 -26.60 72.42
N ASP A 256 3.04 -27.89 72.08
CA ASP A 256 2.70 -29.01 72.95
C ASP A 256 3.91 -29.90 73.26
N THR A 257 4.37 -30.70 72.28
CA THR A 257 5.44 -31.68 72.50
C THR A 257 6.48 -31.70 71.38
N VAL A 258 7.72 -32.02 71.75
CA VAL A 258 8.79 -32.43 70.82
C VAL A 258 8.95 -33.94 70.90
N LYS A 259 8.91 -34.62 69.75
CA LYS A 259 9.13 -36.08 69.66
C LYS A 259 10.47 -36.36 68.99
N ALA A 260 11.34 -37.10 69.68
CA ALA A 260 12.64 -37.53 69.18
C ALA A 260 12.76 -39.05 69.36
N GLY A 261 12.49 -39.80 68.29
CA GLY A 261 12.32 -41.26 68.40
C GLY A 261 11.13 -41.61 69.28
N THR A 262 11.35 -42.46 70.30
CA THR A 262 10.35 -42.84 71.30
C THR A 262 10.17 -41.79 72.41
N VAL A 263 11.11 -40.85 72.55
CA VAL A 263 11.09 -39.84 73.61
C VAL A 263 10.10 -38.72 73.25
N THR A 264 9.23 -38.40 74.20
CA THR A 264 8.31 -37.25 74.11
C THR A 264 8.63 -36.26 75.22
N MET A 265 8.91 -35.01 74.85
CA MET A 265 9.21 -33.91 75.77
C MET A 265 8.17 -32.81 75.64
N GLY A 266 7.73 -32.23 76.75
CA GLY A 266 6.77 -31.13 76.78
C GLY A 266 5.43 -31.54 77.39
N LYS A 267 4.36 -30.82 77.02
CA LYS A 267 3.05 -30.94 77.64
C LYS A 267 2.39 -32.25 77.26
N GLN A 268 2.24 -33.15 78.22
CA GLN A 268 1.65 -34.46 78.04
C GLN A 268 0.94 -34.93 79.31
N SER A 269 0.17 -36.02 79.20
CA SER A 269 -0.43 -36.65 80.38
C SER A 269 0.63 -37.40 81.20
N ASP A 270 0.47 -37.37 82.52
CA ASP A 270 1.26 -38.15 83.49
C ASP A 270 0.94 -39.66 83.50
N GLY A 271 -0.01 -40.12 82.68
CA GLY A 271 -0.42 -41.53 82.63
C GLY A 271 -1.31 -41.97 83.80
N ALA A 272 -1.69 -41.08 84.72
CA ALA A 272 -2.61 -41.38 85.82
C ALA A 272 -4.08 -41.43 85.34
N SER A 273 -4.96 -42.00 86.17
CA SER A 273 -6.41 -41.93 85.96
C SER A 273 -7.09 -41.33 87.19
N PRO A 274 -7.65 -40.10 87.10
CA PRO A 274 -7.71 -39.22 85.93
C PRO A 274 -6.34 -38.66 85.52
N ALA A 275 -6.18 -38.39 84.21
CA ALA A 275 -4.93 -37.88 83.64
C ALA A 275 -4.67 -36.43 84.06
N ASN A 276 -3.49 -36.16 84.62
CA ASN A 276 -3.02 -34.79 84.83
C ASN A 276 -2.10 -34.40 83.68
N MET A 277 -2.17 -33.14 83.25
CA MET A 277 -1.39 -32.65 82.13
C MET A 277 -0.28 -31.71 82.61
N GLY A 278 0.95 -32.00 82.22
CA GLY A 278 2.14 -31.29 82.70
C GLY A 278 3.30 -31.46 81.73
N ASN A 279 4.44 -30.82 82.03
CA ASN A 279 5.63 -30.92 81.22
C ASN A 279 6.47 -32.11 81.69
N TYR A 280 6.53 -33.15 80.86
CA TYR A 280 7.24 -34.38 81.20
C TYR A 280 8.26 -34.75 80.13
N VAL A 281 9.18 -35.65 80.49
CA VAL A 281 10.04 -36.39 79.56
C VAL A 281 9.69 -37.86 79.71
N THR A 282 9.02 -38.44 78.72
CA THR A 282 8.55 -39.83 78.73
C THR A 282 9.14 -40.61 77.56
N GLY A 283 8.97 -41.94 77.56
CA GLY A 283 9.50 -42.82 76.49
C GLY A 283 10.98 -43.17 76.63
N LEU A 284 11.53 -43.04 77.85
CA LEU A 284 12.89 -43.45 78.20
C LEU A 284 12.99 -44.97 78.41
N ASP A 285 14.05 -45.59 77.86
CA ASP A 285 14.27 -47.04 77.92
C ASP A 285 14.94 -47.52 79.23
N ASN A 286 15.60 -46.63 79.97
CA ASN A 286 16.33 -46.99 81.19
C ASN A 286 15.39 -47.16 82.40
N LYS A 287 14.60 -48.22 82.41
CA LYS A 287 13.64 -48.52 83.47
C LYS A 287 14.22 -49.37 84.61
N ALA A 288 15.25 -50.17 84.34
CA ALA A 288 15.87 -51.06 85.32
C ALA A 288 17.17 -50.46 85.89
N TRP A 289 17.39 -50.62 87.20
CA TRP A 289 18.66 -50.34 87.88
C TRP A 289 18.84 -51.29 89.07
N SER A 290 20.07 -51.70 89.36
CA SER A 290 20.39 -52.61 90.47
C SER A 290 21.17 -51.87 91.55
N ILE A 291 20.69 -51.99 92.79
CA ILE A 291 21.38 -51.49 94.00
C ILE A 291 22.60 -52.36 94.33
N ASP A 292 22.48 -53.67 94.12
CA ASP A 292 23.51 -54.64 94.51
C ASP A 292 24.73 -54.58 93.59
N ASN A 293 24.51 -54.23 92.31
CA ASN A 293 25.56 -54.08 91.31
C ASN A 293 25.33 -52.81 90.49
N PRO A 294 25.63 -51.63 91.06
CA PRO A 294 25.28 -50.37 90.43
C PRO A 294 26.14 -50.11 89.19
N THR A 295 25.56 -50.28 88.01
CA THR A 295 26.13 -49.79 86.75
C THR A 295 25.53 -48.43 86.42
N ILE A 296 26.22 -47.36 86.80
CA ILE A 296 25.76 -45.99 86.58
C ILE A 296 26.26 -45.50 85.22
N ALA A 297 25.34 -45.24 84.29
CA ALA A 297 25.65 -44.57 83.04
C ALA A 297 25.67 -43.06 83.27
N SER A 298 26.89 -42.51 83.45
CA SER A 298 27.08 -41.07 83.67
C SER A 298 26.49 -40.24 82.52
N GLY A 299 25.85 -39.12 82.86
CA GLY A 299 25.25 -38.18 81.90
C GLY A 299 23.86 -38.55 81.37
N ARG A 300 23.27 -39.68 81.79
CA ARG A 300 21.88 -40.05 81.42
C ARG A 300 20.88 -39.62 82.51
N ALA A 301 19.70 -39.16 82.09
CA ALA A 301 18.59 -38.91 83.02
C ALA A 301 18.09 -40.23 83.62
N ALA A 302 17.81 -40.26 84.93
CA ALA A 302 17.19 -41.42 85.58
C ALA A 302 15.66 -41.43 85.35
N THR A 303 15.06 -42.61 85.24
CA THR A 303 13.59 -42.74 85.19
C THR A 303 13.01 -42.83 86.60
N GLU A 304 11.71 -42.54 86.72
CA GLU A 304 10.97 -42.75 87.98
C GLU A 304 11.01 -44.21 88.44
N ASP A 305 11.07 -45.18 87.52
CA ASP A 305 11.26 -46.61 87.85
C ASP A 305 12.59 -46.85 88.60
N GLN A 306 13.66 -46.19 88.17
CA GLN A 306 14.97 -46.28 88.83
C GLN A 306 15.01 -45.53 90.16
N LEU A 307 14.42 -44.33 90.22
CA LEU A 307 14.30 -43.58 91.48
C LEU A 307 13.42 -44.32 92.49
N LYS A 308 12.38 -45.01 92.02
CA LYS A 308 11.55 -45.88 92.84
C LYS A 308 12.38 -47.00 93.44
N THR A 309 13.21 -47.66 92.65
CA THR A 309 14.14 -48.70 93.15
C THR A 309 15.01 -48.17 94.29
N VAL A 310 15.59 -46.97 94.13
CA VAL A 310 16.40 -46.33 95.19
C VAL A 310 15.55 -45.91 96.39
N SER A 311 14.39 -45.30 96.17
CA SER A 311 13.48 -44.83 97.22
C SER A 311 13.01 -45.98 98.09
N ASP A 312 12.66 -47.10 97.46
CA ASP A 312 12.24 -48.31 98.15
C ASP A 312 13.39 -48.86 99.03
N GLU A 313 14.64 -48.80 98.56
CA GLU A 313 15.79 -49.21 99.38
C GLU A 313 16.13 -48.23 100.51
N VAL A 314 16.03 -46.91 100.29
CA VAL A 314 16.22 -45.93 101.35
C VAL A 314 15.15 -46.08 102.43
N LYS A 315 13.88 -46.30 102.05
CA LYS A 315 12.81 -46.59 103.01
C LYS A 315 13.11 -47.86 103.80
N LYS A 316 13.62 -48.89 103.14
CA LYS A 316 14.05 -50.14 103.78
C LYS A 316 15.22 -49.92 104.76
N GLN A 317 16.22 -49.12 104.41
CA GLN A 317 17.33 -48.76 105.30
C GLN A 317 16.88 -47.89 106.48
N GLY A 318 16.02 -46.90 106.25
CA GLY A 318 15.47 -46.04 107.31
C GLY A 318 14.60 -46.80 108.31
N ALA A 319 13.77 -47.73 107.83
CA ALA A 319 13.02 -48.65 108.67
C ALA A 319 13.92 -49.64 109.44
N SER A 320 15.20 -49.75 109.09
CA SER A 320 16.17 -50.62 109.77
C SER A 320 17.06 -49.87 110.79
N ALA A 321 16.95 -48.55 110.91
CA ALA A 321 17.83 -47.74 111.77
C ALA A 321 17.42 -47.77 113.25
N THR A 322 18.37 -48.05 114.16
CA THR A 322 18.13 -48.18 115.61
C THR A 322 18.61 -46.97 116.41
N ASP A 323 17.82 -46.46 117.37
CA ASP A 323 18.13 -45.32 118.25
C ASP A 323 17.82 -45.63 119.73
N PHE A 324 18.78 -46.22 120.45
CA PHE A 324 18.59 -46.64 121.85
C PHE A 324 18.78 -45.47 122.82
N SER A 325 17.75 -45.18 123.62
CA SER A 325 17.75 -44.16 124.66
C SER A 325 17.46 -44.75 126.05
N LEU A 326 18.01 -44.15 127.10
CA LEU A 326 17.78 -44.61 128.47
C LEU A 326 16.31 -44.41 128.85
N VAL A 327 15.66 -45.48 129.30
CA VAL A 327 14.27 -45.44 129.77
C VAL A 327 14.23 -45.59 131.28
N ALA A 328 13.16 -45.08 131.90
CA ALA A 328 12.94 -45.21 133.34
C ALA A 328 13.05 -46.68 133.79
N ASN A 329 13.62 -46.92 134.97
CA ASN A 329 13.86 -48.28 135.47
C ASN A 329 12.55 -49.10 135.46
N PRO A 330 12.44 -50.17 134.65
CA PRO A 330 11.19 -50.93 134.51
C PRO A 330 10.89 -51.81 135.73
N THR A 331 11.79 -51.88 136.71
CA THR A 331 11.60 -52.66 137.93
C THR A 331 10.46 -52.06 138.78
N ALA A 332 9.41 -52.85 139.01
CA ALA A 332 8.20 -52.39 139.71
C ALA A 332 8.53 -51.89 141.13
N GLY A 333 8.12 -50.65 141.45
CA GLY A 333 8.41 -49.97 142.73
C GLY A 333 9.66 -49.10 142.74
N SER A 334 10.47 -49.08 141.67
CA SER A 334 11.71 -48.29 141.58
C SER A 334 11.51 -46.78 141.38
N ASN A 335 10.26 -46.34 141.17
CA ASN A 335 9.91 -44.96 140.83
C ASN A 335 10.66 -44.39 139.61
N GLY A 336 11.20 -45.26 138.75
CA GLY A 336 11.97 -44.88 137.56
C GLY A 336 13.47 -44.65 137.81
N ASP A 337 13.90 -44.67 139.07
CA ASP A 337 15.28 -44.47 139.47
C ASP A 337 16.09 -45.77 139.36
N TYR A 338 17.34 -45.64 138.92
CA TYR A 338 18.30 -46.73 138.92
C TYR A 338 19.20 -46.60 140.15
N THR A 339 19.12 -47.58 141.05
CA THR A 339 19.93 -47.63 142.26
C THR A 339 21.17 -48.49 142.04
N VAL A 340 22.27 -48.11 142.68
CA VAL A 340 23.50 -48.90 142.73
C VAL A 340 23.22 -50.18 143.52
N ASP A 341 23.57 -51.34 142.96
CA ASP A 341 23.44 -52.61 143.64
C ASP A 341 24.58 -52.84 144.66
N ALA A 342 24.50 -53.94 145.42
CA ALA A 342 25.46 -54.25 146.48
C ALA A 342 26.92 -54.44 145.98
N ASN A 343 27.13 -54.56 144.66
CA ASN A 343 28.44 -54.71 144.05
C ASN A 343 28.99 -53.40 143.48
N GLY A 344 28.25 -52.28 143.57
CA GLY A 344 28.62 -51.02 142.92
C GLY A 344 28.12 -50.92 141.48
N ASP A 345 27.27 -51.82 140.98
CA ASP A 345 26.83 -51.78 139.58
C ASP A 345 25.45 -51.11 139.42
N VAL A 346 25.23 -50.43 138.30
CA VAL A 346 23.92 -49.88 137.88
C VAL A 346 23.52 -50.48 136.54
N ALA A 347 22.48 -51.33 136.54
CA ALA A 347 21.91 -51.92 135.33
C ALA A 347 20.84 -50.99 134.72
N LEU A 348 21.26 -50.19 133.75
CA LEU A 348 20.42 -49.27 132.98
C LEU A 348 19.69 -50.01 131.86
N THR A 349 18.39 -49.79 131.68
CA THR A 349 17.67 -50.30 130.51
C THR A 349 17.56 -49.19 129.46
N VAL A 350 18.05 -49.46 128.26
CA VAL A 350 17.88 -48.58 127.09
C VAL A 350 16.90 -49.21 126.10
N GLN A 351 16.03 -48.42 125.50
CA GLN A 351 15.01 -48.85 124.53
C GLN A 351 15.23 -48.12 123.20
N ASP A 352 15.11 -48.84 122.09
CA ASP A 352 15.14 -48.24 120.77
C ASP A 352 13.86 -47.44 120.53
N LYS A 353 14.00 -46.16 120.25
CA LYS A 353 12.89 -45.24 120.00
C LYS A 353 12.12 -45.59 118.73
N ASN A 354 12.80 -46.11 117.71
CA ASN A 354 12.19 -46.48 116.42
C ASN A 354 11.68 -47.92 116.40
N HIS A 355 12.15 -48.75 117.34
CA HIS A 355 11.71 -50.14 117.54
C HIS A 355 11.41 -50.37 119.03
N PRO A 356 10.25 -49.92 119.54
CA PRO A 356 9.96 -49.90 120.98
C PRO A 356 10.01 -51.28 121.65
N ASP A 357 9.83 -52.34 120.88
CA ASP A 357 9.94 -53.73 121.33
C ASP A 357 11.39 -54.21 121.58
N LYS A 358 12.40 -53.41 121.19
CA LYS A 358 13.81 -53.72 121.42
C LYS A 358 14.36 -52.92 122.60
N THR A 359 14.54 -53.61 123.74
CA THR A 359 15.27 -53.10 124.91
C THR A 359 16.59 -53.84 125.11
N LYS A 360 17.63 -53.14 125.56
CA LYS A 360 18.91 -53.71 126.00
C LYS A 360 19.25 -53.22 127.40
N THR A 361 19.84 -54.10 128.21
CA THR A 361 20.39 -53.73 129.51
C THR A 361 21.86 -53.38 129.35
N VAL A 362 22.25 -52.20 129.81
CA VAL A 362 23.61 -51.67 129.87
C VAL A 362 23.99 -51.56 131.34
N THR A 363 24.96 -52.37 131.79
CA THR A 363 25.45 -52.30 133.16
C THR A 363 26.65 -51.37 133.24
N ILE A 364 26.56 -50.33 134.05
CA ILE A 364 27.69 -49.51 134.48
C ILE A 364 28.25 -50.17 135.75
N LYS A 365 29.55 -50.47 135.78
CA LYS A 365 30.18 -51.14 136.92
C LYS A 365 31.05 -50.19 137.75
N ASP A 366 31.21 -50.50 139.04
CA ASP A 366 32.05 -49.75 140.01
C ASP A 366 31.64 -48.27 140.22
N VAL A 367 30.36 -48.00 140.45
CA VAL A 367 29.69 -46.68 140.62
C VAL A 367 29.71 -46.17 142.06
#